data_AF-A0A7C7TS02-F1
#
_entry.id   AF-A0A7C7TS02-F1
#
_cell.length_a   1.000
_cell.length_b   1.000
_cell.length_c   1.000
_cell.angle_alpha   90.00
_cell.angle_beta   90.00
_cell.angle_gamma   90.00
#
_symmetry.space_group_name_H-M   'P 1'
#
loop_
_entity.id
_entity.type
_entity.pdbx_description
1 polymer ?
#
loop_
_entity_poly.entity_id
_entity_poly.type
_entity_poly.pdbx_seq_one_letter_code
_entity_poly.pdbx_strand_id
1 'polypeptide(L)'
;PFFAYITTNAPHGPFIAPPKNTKHFIDLGFADRQAGFYGMIENIDENMGRLLAKLDEWDLYKDTILIFMSDNGMTGGGSGRPGQPVAKGYPFFNAGMKGLKGSADEGGVRVPFFVRWDGHWKAGRSIDTVSAHIDVLPTFAAIAGIKNLP
;
A
#
# COMPACT_ATOMS: atom_id res chain seq x y z
N PRO A 1 2.54 12.53 -21.88
CA PRO A 1 2.28 11.39 -20.96
C PRO A 1 3.55 11.08 -20.14
N PHE A 2 3.38 10.62 -18.91
CA PHE A 2 4.49 10.18 -18.05
C PHE A 2 4.14 8.84 -17.39
N PHE A 3 5.18 8.15 -16.92
CA PHE A 3 5.05 7.01 -16.01
C PHE A 3 5.91 7.28 -14.78
N ALA A 4 5.30 7.19 -13.60
CA ALA A 4 5.99 7.36 -12.32
C ALA A 4 5.79 6.11 -11.47
N TYR A 5 6.89 5.46 -11.09
CA TYR A 5 6.88 4.33 -10.17
C TYR A 5 7.48 4.74 -8.84
N ILE A 6 6.61 5.01 -7.86
CA ILE A 6 6.99 5.52 -6.54
C ILE A 6 6.96 4.36 -5.55
N THR A 7 8.14 3.78 -5.28
CA THR A 7 8.32 2.59 -4.43
C THR A 7 8.93 2.95 -3.09
N THR A 8 8.09 3.44 -2.18
CA THR A 8 8.57 3.72 -0.82
C THR A 8 8.92 2.44 -0.08
N ASN A 9 9.92 2.49 0.81
CA ASN A 9 10.24 1.37 1.69
C ASN A 9 9.20 1.20 2.82
N ALA A 10 8.48 2.26 3.20
CA ALA A 10 7.50 2.21 4.28
C ALA A 10 6.32 1.27 3.95
N PRO A 11 5.77 0.53 4.93
CA PRO A 11 6.16 0.47 6.35
C PRO A 11 7.10 -0.72 6.66
N HIS A 12 7.99 -1.10 5.74
CA HIS A 12 8.99 -2.13 6.01
C HIS A 12 9.87 -1.75 7.20
N GLY A 13 10.33 -2.75 7.96
CA GLY A 13 11.26 -2.51 9.08
C GLY A 13 12.60 -1.91 8.61
N PRO A 14 13.32 -1.18 9.49
CA PRO A 14 12.98 -0.87 10.88
C PRO A 14 11.82 0.14 11.00
N PHE A 15 10.98 0.00 12.03
CA PHE A 15 9.75 0.78 12.20
C PHE A 15 10.03 2.19 12.74
N ILE A 16 10.59 3.02 11.87
CA ILE A 16 11.01 4.39 12.17
C ILE A 16 10.13 5.33 11.35
N ALA A 17 9.31 6.11 12.05
CA ALA A 17 8.47 7.15 11.46
C ALA A 17 8.93 8.54 11.94
N PRO A 18 8.49 9.64 11.30
CA PRO A 18 8.71 10.97 11.84
C PRO A 18 8.20 11.06 13.29
N PRO A 19 8.89 11.79 14.19
CA PRO A 19 8.57 11.77 15.62
C PRO A 19 7.10 12.09 15.94
N LYS A 20 6.48 13.00 15.19
CA LYS A 20 5.06 13.37 15.35
C LYS A 20 4.12 12.17 15.12
N ASN A 21 4.40 11.35 14.11
CA ASN A 21 3.54 10.24 13.71
C ASN A 21 3.67 9.10 14.73
N THR A 22 4.90 8.76 15.15
CA THR A 22 5.10 7.81 16.25
C THR A 22 4.42 8.27 17.54
N LYS A 23 4.58 9.56 17.90
CA LYS A 23 3.97 10.13 19.10
C LYS A 23 2.44 10.01 19.08
N HIS A 24 1.80 10.27 17.94
CA HIS A 24 0.35 10.14 17.80
C HIS A 24 -0.13 8.75 18.25
N PHE A 25 0.51 7.67 17.80
CA PHE A 25 0.13 6.33 18.22
C PHE A 25 0.55 5.97 19.66
N ILE A 26 1.64 6.54 20.18
CA ILE A 26 1.96 6.41 21.62
C ILE A 26 0.86 7.03 22.48
N ASP A 27 0.38 8.23 22.12
CA ASP A 27 -0.67 8.93 22.84
C ASP A 27 -2.02 8.17 22.79
N LEU A 28 -2.22 7.35 21.74
CA LEU A 28 -3.34 6.42 21.62
C LEU A 28 -3.16 5.10 22.41
N GLY A 29 -2.02 4.91 23.08
CA GLY A 29 -1.74 3.75 23.93
C GLY A 29 -1.08 2.56 23.23
N PHE A 30 -0.58 2.71 21.99
CA PHE A 30 0.18 1.66 21.31
C PHE A 30 1.60 1.53 21.89
N ALA A 31 2.12 0.30 21.92
CA ALA A 31 3.52 0.07 22.29
C ALA A 31 4.47 0.65 21.24
N ASP A 32 5.69 1.04 21.62
CA ASP A 32 6.67 1.74 20.76
C ASP A 32 6.81 1.14 19.36
N ARG A 33 6.90 -0.20 19.26
CA ARG A 33 7.04 -0.90 17.98
C ARG A 33 5.79 -0.80 17.10
N GLN A 34 4.61 -0.86 17.70
CA GLN A 34 3.32 -0.65 17.01
C GLN A 34 3.17 0.82 16.61
N ALA A 35 3.53 1.73 17.50
CA ALA A 35 3.45 3.16 17.24
C ALA A 35 4.38 3.59 16.09
N GLY A 36 5.61 3.05 16.03
CA GLY A 36 6.50 3.26 14.90
C GLY A 36 5.92 2.71 13.59
N PHE A 37 5.34 1.50 13.60
CA PHE A 37 4.75 0.89 12.42
C PHE A 37 3.54 1.67 11.88
N TYR A 38 2.58 1.98 12.74
CA TYR A 38 1.41 2.77 12.34
C TYR A 38 1.77 4.22 12.02
N GLY A 39 2.80 4.79 12.67
CA GLY A 39 3.35 6.09 12.31
C GLY A 39 3.95 6.11 10.90
N MET A 40 4.55 5.01 10.44
CA MET A 40 5.01 4.89 9.05
C MET A 40 3.83 4.85 8.07
N ILE A 41 2.75 4.16 8.43
CA ILE A 41 1.51 4.12 7.63
C ILE A 41 0.89 5.51 7.52
N GLU A 42 0.79 6.24 8.63
CA GLU A 42 0.31 7.62 8.63
C GLU A 42 1.20 8.53 7.77
N ASN A 43 2.52 8.35 7.83
CA ASN A 43 3.43 9.08 6.95
C ASN A 43 3.23 8.72 5.46
N ILE A 44 2.85 7.48 5.11
CA ILE A 44 2.47 7.14 3.72
C ILE A 44 1.24 7.96 3.32
N ASP A 45 0.21 8.00 4.16
CA ASP A 45 -1.02 8.74 3.92
C ASP A 45 -0.75 10.25 3.72
N GLU A 46 0.07 10.86 4.57
CA GLU A 46 0.48 12.26 4.42
C GLU A 46 1.17 12.53 3.08
N ASN A 47 2.06 11.62 2.64
CA ASN A 47 2.77 11.78 1.37
C ASN A 47 1.86 11.52 0.17
N MET A 48 0.88 10.61 0.29
CA MET A 48 -0.18 10.45 -0.71
C MET A 48 -1.04 11.70 -0.79
N GLY A 49 -1.39 12.33 0.34
CA GLY A 49 -2.08 13.62 0.36
C GLY A 49 -1.31 14.72 -0.37
N ARG A 50 0.02 14.78 -0.21
CA ARG A 50 0.87 15.72 -0.98
C ARG A 50 0.86 15.45 -2.48
N LEU A 51 0.96 14.18 -2.88
CA LEU A 51 0.89 13.79 -4.28
C LEU A 51 -0.48 14.17 -4.88
N LEU A 52 -1.55 13.84 -4.18
CA LEU A 52 -2.92 14.17 -4.59
C LEU A 52 -3.09 15.69 -4.74
N ALA A 53 -2.66 16.48 -3.76
CA ALA A 53 -2.71 17.94 -3.85
C ALA A 53 -1.96 18.49 -5.07
N LYS A 54 -0.81 17.90 -5.43
CA LYS A 54 -0.06 18.29 -6.64
C LYS A 54 -0.75 17.90 -7.94
N LEU A 55 -1.35 16.71 -8.00
CA LEU A 55 -2.14 16.31 -9.16
C LEU A 55 -3.35 17.24 -9.38
N ASP A 56 -3.96 17.72 -8.29
CA ASP A 56 -5.04 18.72 -8.34
C ASP A 56 -4.53 20.09 -8.82
N GLU A 57 -3.46 20.60 -8.21
CA GLU A 57 -2.82 21.89 -8.57
C GLU A 57 -2.43 21.95 -10.06
N TRP A 58 -2.07 20.82 -10.64
CA TRP A 58 -1.66 20.70 -12.04
C TRP A 58 -2.80 20.31 -13.00
N ASP A 59 -4.04 20.17 -12.51
CA ASP A 59 -5.22 19.69 -13.27
C ASP A 59 -4.96 18.36 -14.02
N LEU A 60 -4.23 17.44 -13.38
CA LEU A 60 -3.78 16.19 -14.01
C LEU A 60 -4.72 15.00 -13.78
N TYR A 61 -5.69 15.09 -12.88
CA TYR A 61 -6.52 13.95 -12.50
C TYR A 61 -7.30 13.30 -13.64
N LYS A 62 -7.73 14.10 -14.63
CA LYS A 62 -8.50 13.60 -15.79
C LYS A 62 -7.64 12.81 -16.77
N ASP A 63 -6.33 13.06 -16.79
CA ASP A 63 -5.38 12.43 -17.72
C ASP A 63 -4.31 11.59 -17.00
N THR A 64 -4.57 11.23 -15.73
CA THR A 64 -3.67 10.42 -14.91
C THR A 64 -4.43 9.25 -14.30
N ILE A 65 -3.94 8.03 -14.54
CA ILE A 65 -4.32 6.85 -13.77
C ILE A 65 -3.44 6.80 -12.54
N LEU A 66 -4.03 6.97 -11.36
CA LEU A 66 -3.34 6.82 -10.09
C LEU A 66 -3.66 5.46 -9.48
N ILE A 67 -2.63 4.66 -9.21
CA ILE A 67 -2.76 3.39 -8.50
C ILE A 67 -2.05 3.49 -7.15
N PHE A 68 -2.73 3.08 -6.09
CA PHE A 68 -2.12 2.80 -4.79
C PHE A 68 -2.21 1.30 -4.54
N MET A 69 -1.09 0.66 -4.21
CA MET A 69 -1.08 -0.76 -3.84
C MET A 69 0.05 -1.09 -2.86
N SER A 70 -0.05 -2.26 -2.22
CA SER A 70 1.06 -2.87 -1.49
C SER A 70 1.66 -4.04 -2.28
N ASP A 71 2.92 -4.38 -2.01
CA ASP A 71 3.66 -5.45 -2.70
C ASP A 71 3.41 -6.85 -2.11
N ASN A 72 2.99 -6.94 -0.85
CA ASN A 72 2.60 -8.17 -0.16
C ASN A 72 1.70 -7.87 1.05
N GLY A 73 1.13 -8.93 1.63
CA GLY A 73 0.32 -8.85 2.84
C GLY A 73 1.11 -8.48 4.11
N MET A 74 0.40 -8.37 5.22
CA MET A 74 0.93 -7.80 6.47
C MET A 74 2.21 -8.49 6.94
N THR A 75 3.20 -7.69 7.36
CA THR A 75 4.41 -8.21 8.00
C THR A 75 4.05 -8.88 9.33
N GLY A 76 4.23 -10.20 9.40
CA GLY A 76 3.81 -11.00 10.55
C GLY A 76 4.68 -10.90 11.80
N GLY A 77 5.44 -9.82 11.97
CA GLY A 77 6.48 -9.80 13.02
C GLY A 77 7.68 -8.91 12.76
N GLY A 78 7.75 -8.26 11.59
CA GLY A 78 9.00 -7.74 11.03
C GLY A 78 9.88 -8.90 10.57
N SER A 79 10.00 -9.09 9.25
CA SER A 79 10.96 -10.05 8.66
C SER A 79 11.03 -11.37 9.43
N GLY A 80 9.92 -12.11 9.52
CA GLY A 80 9.88 -13.39 10.21
C GLY A 80 10.89 -14.33 9.56
N ARG A 81 12.06 -14.50 10.19
CA ARG A 81 12.91 -15.65 9.92
C ARG A 81 12.13 -16.88 10.40
N PRO A 82 12.00 -17.94 9.59
CA PRO A 82 11.42 -19.19 10.05
C PRO A 82 12.04 -19.60 11.39
N GLY A 83 11.20 -19.88 12.40
CA GLY A 83 11.64 -20.33 13.73
C GLY A 83 11.90 -19.25 14.79
N GLN A 84 11.61 -17.97 14.54
CA GLN A 84 11.73 -16.92 15.56
C GLN A 84 10.39 -16.58 16.24
N PRO A 85 10.37 -16.34 17.57
CA PRO A 85 9.17 -15.91 18.27
C PRO A 85 8.61 -14.60 17.71
N VAL A 86 7.30 -14.54 17.57
CA VAL A 86 6.61 -13.29 17.24
C VAL A 86 6.69 -12.38 18.47
N ALA A 87 7.05 -11.11 18.28
CA ALA A 87 7.13 -10.16 19.39
C ALA A 87 5.77 -9.97 20.07
N LYS A 88 5.78 -9.62 21.36
CA LYS A 88 4.56 -9.29 22.12
C LYS A 88 3.84 -8.09 21.48
N GLY A 89 2.52 -8.14 21.35
CA GLY A 89 1.70 -7.09 20.68
C GLY A 89 1.42 -7.34 19.19
N TYR A 90 1.49 -8.60 18.75
CA TYR A 90 1.23 -9.03 17.38
C TYR A 90 -0.01 -9.94 17.28
N PRO A 91 -0.62 -10.06 16.08
CA PRO A 91 -0.23 -9.42 14.83
C PRO A 91 -0.65 -7.94 14.74
N PHE A 92 0.05 -7.15 13.91
CA PHE A 92 -0.53 -5.89 13.41
C PHE A 92 -1.82 -6.19 12.63
N PHE A 93 -2.68 -5.19 12.46
CA PHE A 93 -3.98 -5.39 11.81
C PHE A 93 -3.84 -5.96 10.40
N ASN A 94 -4.36 -7.19 10.18
CA ASN A 94 -4.40 -7.85 8.87
C ASN A 94 -5.84 -8.23 8.45
N ALA A 95 -6.83 -7.48 8.95
CA ALA A 95 -8.26 -7.74 8.71
C ALA A 95 -8.74 -9.17 9.02
N GLY A 96 -8.07 -9.90 9.94
CA GLY A 96 -8.42 -11.28 10.29
C GLY A 96 -8.08 -12.32 9.22
N MET A 97 -7.31 -11.96 8.19
CA MET A 97 -6.93 -12.88 7.12
C MET A 97 -5.91 -13.91 7.60
N LYS A 98 -6.01 -15.13 7.07
CA LYS A 98 -5.09 -16.24 7.36
C LYS A 98 -3.73 -15.96 6.72
N GLY A 99 -2.65 -16.21 7.45
CA GLY A 99 -1.29 -16.02 6.95
C GLY A 99 -0.83 -14.57 6.92
N LEU A 100 0.44 -14.38 6.57
CA LEU A 100 1.19 -13.13 6.69
C LEU A 100 2.23 -13.09 5.55
N LYS A 101 2.99 -11.99 5.42
CA LYS A 101 4.08 -11.86 4.44
C LYS A 101 4.90 -13.16 4.32
N GLY A 102 4.97 -13.69 3.10
CA GLY A 102 5.70 -14.93 2.76
C GLY A 102 4.82 -16.19 2.69
N SER A 103 3.55 -16.13 3.13
CA SER A 103 2.59 -17.22 2.95
C SER A 103 1.78 -17.05 1.66
N ALA A 104 1.30 -18.16 1.09
CA ALA A 104 0.32 -18.18 0.00
C ALA A 104 -1.14 -18.03 0.49
N ASP A 105 -1.37 -17.96 1.80
CA ASP A 105 -2.70 -17.67 2.35
C ASP A 105 -3.07 -16.18 2.12
N GLU A 106 -4.37 -15.85 2.16
CA GLU A 106 -4.93 -14.52 1.88
C GLU A 106 -4.16 -13.37 2.55
N GLY A 107 -3.79 -13.50 3.81
CA GLY A 107 -3.09 -12.47 4.57
C GLY A 107 -1.64 -12.24 4.16
N GLY A 108 -1.07 -13.09 3.31
CA GLY A 108 0.24 -12.90 2.68
C GLY A 108 0.17 -12.36 1.25
N VAL A 109 -0.94 -12.56 0.53
CA VAL A 109 -1.06 -12.26 -0.91
C VAL A 109 -2.12 -11.21 -1.26
N ARG A 110 -3.18 -11.06 -0.44
CA ARG A 110 -4.25 -10.09 -0.66
C ARG A 110 -3.85 -8.73 -0.07
N VAL A 111 -3.82 -7.72 -0.93
CA VAL A 111 -3.32 -6.38 -0.61
C VAL A 111 -4.36 -5.30 -0.93
N PRO A 112 -4.28 -4.11 -0.30
CA PRO A 112 -5.00 -2.96 -0.80
C PRO A 112 -4.56 -2.66 -2.24
N PHE A 113 -5.53 -2.41 -3.12
CA PHE A 113 -5.31 -1.99 -4.50
C PHE A 113 -6.42 -1.01 -4.88
N PHE A 114 -6.10 0.27 -4.96
CA PHE A 114 -7.03 1.33 -5.31
C PHE A 114 -6.57 1.97 -6.62
N VAL A 115 -7.55 2.29 -7.47
CA VAL A 115 -7.31 2.96 -8.73
C VAL A 115 -8.23 4.16 -8.84
N ARG A 116 -7.67 5.30 -9.23
CA ARG A 116 -8.40 6.51 -9.58
C ARG A 116 -8.11 6.89 -11.02
N TRP A 117 -9.18 7.14 -11.77
CA TRP A 117 -9.11 7.62 -13.14
C TRP A 117 -10.32 8.51 -13.42
N ASP A 118 -10.17 9.80 -13.12
CA ASP A 118 -11.29 10.74 -13.13
C ASP A 118 -11.78 10.97 -14.56
N GLY A 119 -13.11 11.05 -14.74
CA GLY A 119 -13.73 11.18 -16.06
C GLY A 119 -13.85 9.85 -16.84
N HIS A 120 -13.17 8.79 -16.39
CA HIS A 120 -13.27 7.46 -17.01
C HIS A 120 -14.12 6.49 -16.19
N TRP A 121 -13.98 6.49 -14.86
CA TRP A 121 -14.74 5.59 -13.98
C TRP A 121 -15.61 6.33 -12.98
N LYS A 122 -16.75 5.72 -12.64
CA LYS A 122 -17.58 6.17 -11.50
C LYS A 122 -16.87 5.83 -10.19
N ALA A 123 -16.69 6.83 -9.32
CA ALA A 123 -16.09 6.66 -8.00
C ALA A 123 -16.95 5.81 -7.05
N GLY A 124 -16.35 5.33 -5.95
CA GLY A 124 -17.04 4.61 -4.88
C GLY A 124 -17.47 3.18 -5.23
N ARG A 125 -16.75 2.54 -6.16
CA ARG A 125 -17.00 1.14 -6.58
C ARG A 125 -16.02 0.18 -5.92
N SER A 126 -16.52 -0.99 -5.55
CA SER A 126 -15.71 -2.18 -5.28
C SER A 126 -15.61 -3.02 -6.55
N ILE A 127 -14.50 -3.74 -6.71
CA ILE A 127 -14.30 -4.71 -7.78
C ILE A 127 -13.98 -6.05 -7.11
N ASP A 128 -14.90 -7.01 -7.25
CA ASP A 128 -14.78 -8.33 -6.61
C ASP A 128 -14.07 -9.36 -7.52
N THR A 129 -13.79 -8.98 -8.76
CA THR A 129 -13.02 -9.82 -9.70
C THR A 129 -11.60 -10.00 -9.16
N VAL A 130 -11.19 -11.25 -9.03
CA VAL A 130 -9.80 -11.58 -8.66
C VAL A 130 -8.87 -11.05 -9.75
N SER A 131 -7.83 -10.34 -9.32
CA SER A 131 -6.79 -9.79 -10.19
C SER A 131 -5.45 -9.85 -9.48
N ALA A 132 -4.38 -9.76 -10.25
CA ALA A 132 -3.02 -9.84 -9.75
C ALA A 132 -2.14 -8.74 -10.33
N HIS A 133 -1.00 -8.47 -9.69
CA HIS A 133 -0.02 -7.49 -10.14
C HIS A 133 0.46 -7.73 -11.59
N ILE A 134 0.43 -8.99 -12.06
CA ILE A 134 0.78 -9.36 -13.44
C ILE A 134 -0.21 -8.78 -14.48
N ASP A 135 -1.43 -8.42 -14.07
CA ASP A 135 -2.44 -7.85 -14.96
C ASP A 135 -2.18 -6.35 -15.23
N VAL A 136 -1.35 -5.68 -14.42
CA VAL A 136 -1.07 -4.24 -14.53
C VAL A 136 -0.37 -3.91 -15.84
N LEU A 137 0.66 -4.67 -16.21
CA LEU A 137 1.43 -4.43 -17.45
C LEU A 137 0.56 -4.55 -18.71
N PRO A 138 -0.16 -5.66 -18.97
CA PRO A 138 -1.02 -5.75 -20.15
C PRO A 138 -2.15 -4.71 -20.13
N THR A 139 -2.67 -4.35 -18.95
CA THR A 139 -3.67 -3.28 -18.82
C THR A 139 -3.12 -1.92 -19.24
N PHE A 140 -1.92 -1.55 -18.76
CA PHE A 140 -1.26 -0.30 -19.15
C PHE A 140 -0.89 -0.27 -20.63
N ALA A 141 -0.40 -1.38 -21.16
CA ALA A 141 -0.09 -1.49 -22.58
C ALA A 141 -1.35 -1.29 -23.44
N ALA A 142 -2.47 -1.93 -23.08
CA ALA A 142 -3.74 -1.75 -23.78
C ALA A 142 -4.22 -0.29 -23.74
N ILE A 143 -4.11 0.38 -22.58
CA ILE A 143 -4.47 1.80 -22.42
C ILE A 143 -3.57 2.70 -23.27
N ALA A 144 -2.28 2.40 -23.33
CA ALA A 144 -1.31 3.14 -24.14
C ALA A 144 -1.37 2.79 -25.65
N GLY A 145 -2.26 1.88 -26.07
CA GLY A 145 -2.38 1.42 -27.46
C GLY A 145 -1.23 0.52 -27.93
N ILE A 146 -0.46 -0.06 -27.01
CA ILE A 146 0.63 -0.99 -27.29
C ILE A 146 0.06 -2.39 -27.54
N LYS A 147 0.30 -2.94 -28.74
CA LYS A 147 -0.27 -4.22 -29.18
C LYS A 147 0.60 -5.44 -28.88
N ASN A 148 1.92 -5.24 -28.79
CA ASN A 148 2.88 -6.32 -28.57
C ASN A 148 3.62 -6.03 -27.26
N LEU A 149 3.48 -6.94 -26.30
CA LEU A 149 4.31 -6.97 -25.10
C LEU A 149 5.62 -7.71 -25.42
N PRO A 150 6.74 -7.36 -24.75
CA PRO A 150 7.98 -8.13 -24.84
C PRO A 150 7.83 -9.56 -24.30
#